data_AF-A0A833V352-F1
#
_entry.id   AF-A0A833V352-F1
#
_cell.length_a   1.000
_cell.length_b   1.000
_cell.length_c   1.000
_cell.angle_alpha   90.00
_cell.angle_beta   90.00
_cell.angle_gamma   90.00
#
_symmetry.space_group_name_H-M   'P 1'
#
loop_
_entity.id
_entity.type
_entity.pdbx_description
1 polymer ?
#
loop_
_entity_poly.entity_id
_entity_poly.type
_entity_poly.pdbx_seq_one_letter_code
_entity_poly.pdbx_strand_id
1 'polypeptide(L)'
;MENSESKDYVEIPLGDAPQPRASRIGSLSAAQKFVTTLTKKLSTKEGLKTAGQLIKMKRKQWSARSGLKGLRFINKASNGKDGWKAVEKRFDELAVNGLLQKESFSKCIGMSESKDFAGELFVALARRRNINPQNGVTKDELKLFWEEMTDQNFDSRLRIFFDMCDKNGDGKLSEDEVAEILVLSASENKLGKLKANASTYASLIMEELDPDDNGYIEIWQLETLLQGILVSTPNSEDMMKKTNSLARTMIPKRYRSPFFRFMSKTSDFMHENWKRIWLLSLWITVNLVLFVWKFQQYKKTKAFQVMGYCVCIAKGAAETLKLNMALILIPVCRNTLTRLRSTVLSNIIPFDDNINFHKIIALAITIATFLHTIMHISCDFPRLVICPREKFDLMLGPNFDYKKPTVVSLLVSTPGWTGVLMVIIMTFSFTLATHSFRRRAVKLSTPYRHLAGFNAFWYAHHLLVLVYIMLVIHSFFIFLTKEWYKKTTWMYLMVPVLFYACERVLRRFRESHFDVSILKAAIYPGNVLSIQMKKPPGFKYKSGMYLFVKCPDVSPFEWHPFSITSAPGNSYLSVHIRTLGDWTTELRNIFGKACQAQVESKKANLSRLDTTVIADIEITQNTM
;
A
#
# COMPACT_ATOMS: atom_id res chain seq x y z
N MET A 1 5.75 15.12 52.46
CA MET A 1 4.54 15.78 51.92
C MET A 1 4.86 16.21 50.50
N GLU A 2 4.48 15.40 49.53
CA GLU A 2 3.82 15.79 48.27
C GLU A 2 3.61 14.50 47.46
N ASN A 3 2.34 14.14 47.31
CA ASN A 3 1.86 13.01 46.54
C ASN A 3 2.06 13.30 45.04
N SER A 4 2.77 12.44 44.31
CA SER A 4 2.68 12.40 42.84
C SER A 4 1.92 11.15 42.42
N GLU A 5 0.72 11.38 41.88
CA GLU A 5 -0.24 10.39 41.42
C GLU A 5 0.34 9.43 40.37
N SER A 6 0.08 8.14 40.61
CA SER A 6 0.17 7.08 39.61
C SER A 6 -0.80 7.37 38.47
N LYS A 7 -0.29 7.63 37.26
CA LYS A 7 -1.09 7.59 36.04
C LYS A 7 -1.10 6.17 35.51
N ASP A 8 -2.21 5.48 35.75
CA ASP A 8 -2.56 4.22 35.09
C ASP A 8 -2.67 4.46 33.57
N TYR A 9 -1.78 3.85 32.80
CA TYR A 9 -1.92 3.74 31.36
C TYR A 9 -2.85 2.57 31.04
N VAL A 10 -4.01 2.86 30.44
CA VAL A 10 -4.90 1.84 29.87
C VAL A 10 -4.29 1.34 28.56
N GLU A 11 -3.84 0.09 28.54
CA GLU A 11 -3.47 -0.61 27.30
C GLU A 11 -4.73 -0.83 26.44
N ILE A 12 -4.74 -0.28 25.23
CA ILE A 12 -5.74 -0.57 24.21
C ILE A 12 -5.26 -1.80 23.42
N PRO A 13 -6.01 -2.91 23.37
CA PRO A 13 -5.64 -4.06 22.55
C PRO A 13 -5.67 -3.69 21.07
N LEU A 14 -4.52 -3.76 20.40
CA LEU A 14 -4.45 -3.73 18.94
C LEU A 14 -5.09 -5.02 18.41
N GLY A 15 -6.34 -4.93 17.95
CA GLY A 15 -7.02 -6.01 17.27
C GLY A 15 -6.26 -6.44 16.02
N ASP A 16 -6.11 -7.75 15.84
CA ASP A 16 -5.48 -8.37 14.68
C ASP A 16 -6.10 -7.87 13.38
N ALA A 17 -5.29 -7.21 12.55
CA ALA A 17 -5.64 -6.92 11.17
C ALA A 17 -5.82 -8.24 10.39
N PRO A 18 -6.93 -8.45 9.65
CA PRO A 18 -7.11 -9.66 8.86
C PRO A 18 -6.04 -9.73 7.77
N GLN A 19 -5.27 -10.83 7.73
CA GLN A 19 -4.34 -11.10 6.65
C GLN A 19 -5.08 -11.18 5.30
N PRO A 20 -4.57 -10.56 4.22
CA PRO A 20 -5.16 -10.72 2.90
C PRO A 20 -4.92 -12.17 2.42
N ARG A 21 -6.02 -12.93 2.29
CA ARG A 21 -6.01 -14.23 1.60
C ARG A 21 -5.56 -14.03 0.17
N ALA A 22 -4.49 -14.73 -0.20
CA ALA A 22 -3.98 -14.85 -1.56
C ALA A 22 -5.08 -15.39 -2.49
N SER A 23 -5.51 -14.58 -3.45
CA SER A 23 -6.34 -15.03 -4.57
C SER A 23 -5.48 -15.86 -5.53
N ARG A 24 -5.80 -17.16 -5.64
CA ARG A 24 -5.28 -18.00 -6.72
C ARG A 24 -5.91 -17.56 -8.03
N ILE A 25 -5.06 -17.23 -8.99
CA ILE A 25 -5.43 -17.03 -10.39
C ILE A 25 -5.77 -18.40 -10.97
N GLY A 26 -7.05 -18.60 -11.29
CA GLY A 26 -7.55 -19.69 -12.12
C GLY A 26 -8.28 -19.11 -13.32
N SER A 27 -7.54 -18.86 -14.40
CA SER A 27 -8.07 -18.42 -15.68
C SER A 27 -8.76 -19.57 -16.43
N LEU A 28 -9.75 -19.23 -17.25
CA LEU A 28 -10.39 -19.99 -18.35
C LEU A 28 -11.67 -20.82 -18.07
N SER A 29 -12.08 -21.12 -16.83
CA SER A 29 -13.36 -21.83 -16.59
C SER A 29 -14.59 -20.92 -16.39
N ALA A 30 -14.39 -19.69 -15.89
CA ALA A 30 -15.49 -18.79 -15.52
C ALA A 30 -16.17 -18.11 -16.73
N ALA A 31 -15.43 -17.83 -17.80
CA ALA A 31 -15.97 -17.21 -19.01
C ALA A 31 -16.95 -18.15 -19.74
N GLN A 32 -16.67 -19.46 -19.73
CA GLN A 32 -17.51 -20.47 -20.40
C GLN A 32 -18.84 -20.71 -19.66
N LYS A 33 -18.84 -20.60 -18.32
CA LYS A 33 -20.05 -20.64 -17.48
C LYS A 33 -20.89 -19.36 -17.59
N PHE A 34 -20.26 -18.21 -17.84
CA PHE A 34 -20.96 -16.94 -18.03
C PHE A 34 -21.71 -16.89 -19.37
N VAL A 35 -21.09 -17.38 -20.45
CA VAL A 35 -21.70 -17.42 -21.79
C VAL A 35 -22.89 -18.40 -21.87
N THR A 36 -22.79 -19.57 -21.23
CA THR A 36 -23.90 -20.55 -21.16
C THR A 36 -25.09 -20.10 -20.29
N THR A 37 -24.84 -19.24 -19.30
CA THR A 37 -25.92 -18.66 -18.47
C THR A 37 -26.63 -17.50 -19.17
N LEU A 38 -25.93 -16.78 -20.05
CA LEU A 38 -26.48 -15.70 -20.87
C LEU A 38 -27.37 -16.21 -22.01
N THR A 39 -26.97 -17.28 -22.70
CA THR A 39 -27.81 -17.90 -23.76
C THR A 39 -29.09 -18.51 -23.18
N LYS A 40 -29.06 -19.04 -21.95
CA LYS A 40 -30.25 -19.59 -21.28
C LYS A 40 -31.25 -18.50 -20.82
N LYS A 41 -30.78 -17.29 -20.50
CA LYS A 41 -31.63 -16.14 -20.11
C LYS A 41 -32.20 -15.34 -21.29
N LEU A 42 -31.60 -15.46 -22.48
CA LEU A 42 -32.09 -14.80 -23.70
C LEU A 42 -33.23 -15.59 -24.39
N SER A 43 -33.43 -16.87 -24.05
CA SER A 43 -34.49 -17.72 -24.61
C SER A 43 -35.84 -17.64 -23.88
N THR A 44 -35.94 -16.94 -22.74
CA THR A 44 -37.15 -16.95 -21.87
C THR A 44 -37.93 -15.63 -21.87
N LYS A 45 -37.78 -14.80 -22.91
CA LYS A 45 -38.42 -13.48 -22.97
C LYS A 45 -39.16 -13.23 -24.28
N GLU A 46 -40.07 -14.14 -24.63
CA GLU A 46 -41.22 -13.82 -25.49
C GLU A 46 -42.50 -14.19 -24.74
N GLY A 47 -43.35 -13.18 -24.49
CA GLY A 47 -44.68 -13.36 -23.93
C GLY A 47 -44.91 -12.63 -22.60
N LEU A 48 -45.19 -11.32 -22.64
CA LEU A 48 -46.46 -10.76 -22.14
C LEU A 48 -46.51 -9.24 -22.39
N LYS A 49 -47.56 -8.81 -23.08
CA LYS A 49 -47.89 -7.42 -23.41
C LYS A 49 -48.63 -6.73 -22.24
N THR A 50 -48.43 -5.41 -22.14
CA THR A 50 -49.33 -4.34 -21.62
C THR A 50 -50.27 -4.62 -20.45
N ALA A 51 -50.01 -3.96 -19.31
CA ALA A 51 -51.01 -3.23 -18.53
C ALA A 51 -50.31 -2.20 -17.63
N GLY A 52 -50.69 -0.93 -17.75
CA GLY A 52 -50.22 0.14 -16.88
C GLY A 52 -50.76 -0.02 -15.47
N GLN A 53 -49.87 -0.20 -14.49
CA GLN A 53 -50.16 0.01 -13.08
C GLN A 53 -48.99 0.77 -12.46
N LEU A 54 -49.27 1.99 -12.00
CA LEU A 54 -48.44 2.73 -11.06
C LEU A 54 -48.15 1.81 -9.85
N ILE A 55 -46.92 1.31 -9.77
CA ILE A 55 -46.46 0.54 -8.61
C ILE A 55 -46.32 1.53 -7.45
N LYS A 56 -47.40 1.67 -6.67
CA LYS A 56 -47.39 2.30 -5.36
C LYS A 56 -46.55 1.40 -4.45
N MET A 57 -45.25 1.70 -4.32
CA MET A 57 -44.36 1.00 -3.40
C MET A 57 -44.88 1.16 -1.99
N LYS A 58 -45.52 0.11 -1.45
CA LYS A 58 -45.87 0.00 -0.04
C LYS A 58 -44.57 -0.19 0.75
N ARG A 59 -43.96 0.91 1.20
CA ARG A 59 -42.80 0.90 2.10
C ARG A 59 -43.19 0.20 3.40
N LYS A 60 -42.44 -0.84 3.71
CA LYS A 60 -42.72 -1.75 4.81
C LYS A 60 -42.10 -1.14 6.07
N GLN A 61 -42.96 -0.82 7.03
CA GLN A 61 -42.64 -0.15 8.30
C GLN A 61 -41.77 -1.08 9.15
N TRP A 62 -40.47 -0.81 9.24
CA TRP A 62 -39.56 -1.53 10.14
C TRP A 62 -39.18 -0.68 11.34
N SER A 63 -39.17 -1.33 12.51
CA SER A 63 -38.84 -0.85 13.85
C SER A 63 -38.04 0.46 13.93
N ALA A 64 -38.77 1.57 13.94
CA ALA A 64 -38.26 2.93 14.16
C ALA A 64 -37.65 3.13 15.56
N ARG A 65 -37.91 2.25 16.54
CA ARG A 65 -37.62 2.47 17.98
C ARG A 65 -36.17 2.84 18.34
N SER A 66 -35.17 2.42 17.57
CA SER A 66 -33.76 2.72 17.87
C SER A 66 -33.24 4.01 17.20
N GLY A 67 -33.81 4.42 16.06
CA GLY A 67 -33.45 5.66 15.35
C GLY A 67 -33.86 6.93 16.09
N LEU A 68 -34.88 6.83 16.93
CA LEU A 68 -35.34 7.89 17.82
C LEU A 68 -34.31 8.37 18.85
N LYS A 69 -33.27 7.58 19.17
CA LYS A 69 -32.31 7.96 20.21
C LYS A 69 -31.39 9.11 19.78
N GLY A 70 -31.09 9.25 18.48
CA GLY A 70 -30.30 10.37 17.93
C GLY A 70 -31.12 11.65 17.75
N LEU A 71 -32.40 11.52 17.38
CA LEU A 71 -33.36 12.63 17.27
C LEU A 71 -34.05 12.93 18.62
N ARG A 72 -33.35 12.71 19.74
CA ARG A 72 -33.89 12.85 21.10
C ARG A 72 -34.38 14.25 21.44
N PHE A 73 -33.87 15.28 20.75
CA PHE A 73 -34.28 16.67 20.94
C PHE A 73 -35.78 16.87 20.57
N ILE A 74 -36.30 16.15 19.57
CA ILE A 74 -37.73 16.17 19.20
C ILE A 74 -38.60 15.44 20.25
N ASN A 75 -38.04 14.44 20.93
CA ASN A 75 -38.79 13.65 21.92
C ASN A 75 -39.13 14.42 23.21
N LYS A 76 -38.51 15.57 23.48
CA LYS A 76 -38.80 16.35 24.70
C LYS A 76 -40.22 16.93 24.68
N ALA A 77 -40.74 17.28 23.50
CA ALA A 77 -42.15 17.65 23.30
C ALA A 77 -43.10 16.45 23.47
N SER A 78 -42.66 15.24 23.07
CA SER A 78 -43.45 14.00 23.14
C SER A 78 -43.43 13.29 24.51
N ASN A 79 -42.45 13.56 25.38
CA ASN A 79 -42.26 12.89 26.67
C ASN A 79 -42.92 13.62 27.85
N GLY A 80 -43.52 14.80 27.63
CA GLY A 80 -44.43 15.36 28.63
C GLY A 80 -45.60 14.40 28.83
N LYS A 81 -45.94 14.06 30.08
CA LYS A 81 -47.10 13.23 30.45
C LYS A 81 -48.47 13.85 30.08
N ASP A 82 -48.44 14.91 29.27
CA ASP A 82 -49.46 15.89 29.02
C ASP A 82 -49.85 15.76 27.54
N GLY A 83 -50.94 15.04 27.26
CA GLY A 83 -51.49 14.92 25.90
C GLY A 83 -51.99 16.26 25.35
N TRP A 84 -52.53 16.25 24.12
CA TRP A 84 -53.05 17.45 23.42
C TRP A 84 -53.86 18.40 24.33
N LYS A 85 -54.69 17.87 25.24
CA LYS A 85 -55.48 18.66 26.20
C LYS A 85 -54.68 19.66 27.05
N ALA A 86 -53.43 19.34 27.39
CA ALA A 86 -52.57 20.24 28.16
C ALA A 86 -51.94 21.33 27.28
N VAL A 87 -51.62 21.00 26.03
CA VAL A 87 -51.15 21.98 25.03
C VAL A 87 -52.28 22.94 24.68
N GLU A 88 -53.48 22.41 24.52
CA GLU A 88 -54.73 23.15 24.30
C GLU A 88 -55.02 24.11 25.45
N LYS A 89 -54.91 23.67 26.70
CA LYS A 89 -55.06 24.56 27.86
C LYS A 89 -54.03 25.70 27.85
N ARG A 90 -52.76 25.40 27.53
CA ARG A 90 -51.71 26.41 27.42
C ARG A 90 -51.91 27.35 26.23
N PHE A 91 -52.50 26.87 25.14
CA PHE A 91 -52.89 27.72 24.02
C PHE A 91 -53.95 28.73 24.45
N ASP A 92 -54.99 28.27 25.14
CA ASP A 92 -56.07 29.14 25.62
C ASP A 92 -55.56 30.19 26.63
N GLU A 93 -54.47 29.91 27.35
CA GLU A 93 -53.80 30.86 28.26
C GLU A 93 -52.80 31.83 27.57
N LEU A 94 -52.22 31.44 26.43
CA LEU A 94 -51.12 32.17 25.77
C LEU A 94 -51.50 32.84 24.45
N ALA A 95 -52.66 32.49 23.87
CA ALA A 95 -53.14 33.05 22.62
C ALA A 95 -53.66 34.48 22.82
N VAL A 96 -53.31 35.37 21.90
CA VAL A 96 -53.82 36.74 21.86
C VAL A 96 -54.72 36.85 20.63
N ASN A 97 -55.99 37.20 20.81
CA ASN A 97 -57.00 37.23 19.75
C ASN A 97 -57.19 35.89 19.00
N GLY A 98 -57.05 34.76 19.72
CA GLY A 98 -57.19 33.42 19.13
C GLY A 98 -56.00 32.94 18.29
N LEU A 99 -54.89 33.69 18.31
CA LEU A 99 -53.66 33.38 17.58
C LEU A 99 -52.48 33.22 18.55
N LEU A 100 -51.68 32.17 18.34
CA LEU A 100 -50.44 31.93 19.08
C LEU A 100 -49.23 32.45 18.30
N GLN A 101 -48.48 33.35 18.91
CA GLN A 101 -47.27 33.95 18.34
C GLN A 101 -46.04 33.02 18.47
N LYS A 102 -45.04 33.21 17.59
CA LYS A 102 -43.79 32.42 17.54
C LYS A 102 -43.08 32.37 18.89
N GLU A 103 -43.04 33.48 19.63
CA GLU A 103 -42.33 33.61 20.90
C GLU A 103 -42.99 32.77 22.01
N SER A 104 -44.31 32.64 21.95
CA SER A 104 -45.12 31.88 22.90
C SER A 104 -45.22 30.39 22.55
N PHE A 105 -44.82 29.99 21.33
CA PHE A 105 -44.85 28.61 20.87
C PHE A 105 -44.06 27.68 21.78
N SER A 106 -42.82 28.06 22.13
CA SER A 106 -41.94 27.30 23.04
C SER A 106 -42.62 26.93 24.36
N LYS A 107 -43.36 27.86 24.97
CA LYS A 107 -44.10 27.65 26.22
C LYS A 107 -45.34 26.79 26.02
N CYS A 108 -46.06 26.99 24.90
CA CYS A 108 -47.28 26.26 24.59
C CYS A 108 -47.04 24.75 24.40
N ILE A 109 -45.96 24.37 23.69
CA ILE A 109 -45.62 22.98 23.41
C ILE A 109 -44.80 22.30 24.53
N GLY A 110 -44.44 23.04 25.58
CA GLY A 110 -43.64 22.51 26.70
C GLY A 110 -42.13 22.43 26.43
N MET A 111 -41.61 23.24 25.50
CA MET A 111 -40.19 23.38 25.17
C MET A 111 -39.63 24.73 25.68
N SER A 112 -39.95 25.08 26.92
CA SER A 112 -39.57 26.39 27.51
C SER A 112 -38.06 26.59 27.68
N GLU A 113 -37.29 25.50 27.76
CA GLU A 113 -35.82 25.52 27.90
C GLU A 113 -35.08 25.77 26.58
N SER A 114 -35.74 25.63 25.42
CA SER A 114 -35.12 25.71 24.09
C SER A 114 -35.90 26.63 23.14
N LYS A 115 -35.92 27.92 23.48
CA LYS A 115 -36.70 28.95 22.75
C LYS A 115 -36.29 29.09 21.29
N ASP A 116 -34.98 29.11 21.01
CA ASP A 116 -34.46 29.30 19.66
C ASP A 116 -34.82 28.11 18.77
N PHE A 117 -34.60 26.89 19.27
CA PHE A 117 -34.99 25.65 18.59
C PHE A 117 -36.50 25.56 18.33
N ALA A 118 -37.33 25.88 19.34
CA ALA A 118 -38.78 25.88 19.19
C ALA A 118 -39.24 26.94 18.16
N GLY A 119 -38.57 28.09 18.11
CA GLY A 119 -38.82 29.12 17.10
C GLY A 119 -38.51 28.63 15.68
N GLU A 120 -37.40 27.91 15.47
CA GLU A 120 -37.06 27.34 14.17
C GLU A 120 -38.02 26.21 13.77
N LEU A 121 -38.43 25.37 14.72
CA LEU A 121 -39.44 24.33 14.50
C LEU A 121 -40.80 24.93 14.09
N PHE A 122 -41.21 26.05 14.71
CA PHE A 122 -42.41 26.78 14.33
C PHE A 122 -42.35 27.27 12.88
N VAL A 123 -41.22 27.87 12.49
CA VAL A 123 -41.02 28.39 11.13
C VAL A 123 -41.03 27.25 10.10
N ALA A 124 -40.38 26.13 10.40
CA ALA A 124 -40.36 24.96 9.52
C ALA A 124 -41.77 24.36 9.32
N LEU A 125 -42.54 24.18 10.40
CA LEU A 125 -43.91 23.66 10.33
C LEU A 125 -44.88 24.61 9.63
N ALA A 126 -44.75 25.93 9.87
CA ALA A 126 -45.54 26.95 9.19
C ALA A 126 -45.23 26.99 7.69
N ARG A 127 -43.96 26.92 7.30
CA ARG A 127 -43.53 26.90 5.89
C ARG A 127 -44.12 25.70 5.14
N ARG A 128 -44.09 24.50 5.72
CA ARG A 128 -44.66 23.29 5.09
C ARG A 128 -46.16 23.38 4.81
N ARG A 129 -46.87 24.23 5.54
CA ARG A 129 -48.31 24.46 5.40
C ARG A 129 -48.66 25.76 4.69
N ASN A 130 -47.66 26.46 4.14
CA ASN A 130 -47.81 27.79 3.53
C ASN A 130 -48.48 28.81 4.48
N ILE A 131 -48.22 28.71 5.79
CA ILE A 131 -48.68 29.65 6.81
C ILE A 131 -47.58 30.69 7.02
N ASN A 132 -47.93 31.97 7.06
CA ASN A 132 -46.97 33.04 7.37
C ASN A 132 -46.61 33.01 8.87
N PRO A 133 -45.34 32.76 9.25
CA PRO A 133 -44.94 32.66 10.66
C PRO A 133 -45.20 33.93 11.49
N GLN A 134 -45.34 35.10 10.85
CA GLN A 134 -45.56 36.37 11.54
C GLN A 134 -47.02 36.59 11.97
N ASN A 135 -47.97 35.87 11.37
CA ASN A 135 -49.40 36.06 11.65
C ASN A 135 -49.90 35.25 12.84
N GLY A 136 -49.02 34.47 13.48
CA GLY A 136 -49.39 33.48 14.49
C GLY A 136 -50.16 32.30 13.90
N VAL A 137 -50.44 31.30 14.73
CA VAL A 137 -51.21 30.10 14.34
C VAL A 137 -52.50 30.00 15.15
N THR A 138 -53.56 29.56 14.48
CA THR A 138 -54.84 29.22 15.12
C THR A 138 -54.74 27.92 15.92
N LYS A 139 -55.75 27.65 16.75
CA LYS A 139 -55.84 26.43 17.55
C LYS A 139 -55.81 25.16 16.70
N ASP A 140 -56.50 25.18 15.56
CA ASP A 140 -56.58 24.06 14.63
C ASP A 140 -55.25 23.83 13.91
N GLU A 141 -54.56 24.90 13.49
CA GLU A 141 -53.22 24.81 12.90
C GLU A 141 -52.17 24.32 13.91
N LEU A 142 -52.25 24.78 15.16
CA LEU A 142 -51.40 24.28 16.23
C LEU A 142 -51.64 22.79 16.52
N LYS A 143 -52.90 22.34 16.42
CA LYS A 143 -53.25 20.92 16.56
C LYS A 143 -52.57 20.08 15.50
N LEU A 144 -52.57 20.56 14.26
CA LEU A 144 -51.89 19.90 13.15
C LEU A 144 -50.36 19.88 13.34
N PHE A 145 -49.77 20.97 13.87
CA PHE A 145 -48.36 20.99 14.24
C PHE A 145 -48.06 19.94 15.32
N TRP A 146 -48.90 19.86 16.34
CA TRP A 146 -48.75 18.89 17.43
C TRP A 146 -48.86 17.43 16.96
N GLU A 147 -49.86 17.10 16.13
CA GLU A 147 -50.03 15.75 15.57
C GLU A 147 -48.81 15.32 14.74
N GLU A 148 -48.20 16.24 14.00
CA GLU A 148 -47.03 15.97 13.16
C GLU A 148 -45.73 15.84 13.97
N MET A 149 -45.53 16.67 14.99
CA MET A 149 -44.38 16.55 15.90
C MET A 149 -44.45 15.31 16.79
N THR A 150 -45.66 14.86 17.15
CA THR A 150 -45.88 13.68 18.00
C THR A 150 -45.92 12.36 17.22
N ASP A 151 -45.88 12.41 15.88
CA ASP A 151 -45.77 11.23 15.03
C ASP A 151 -44.48 10.46 15.35
N GLN A 152 -44.65 9.18 15.69
CA GLN A 152 -43.56 8.28 16.02
C GLN A 152 -42.92 7.65 14.77
N ASN A 153 -43.33 8.04 13.57
CA ASN A 153 -42.64 7.65 12.35
C ASN A 153 -41.24 8.28 12.26
N PHE A 154 -40.26 7.51 11.78
CA PHE A 154 -38.88 7.99 11.62
C PHE A 154 -38.78 8.96 10.44
N ASP A 155 -39.40 8.63 9.30
CA ASP A 155 -39.37 9.45 8.09
C ASP A 155 -39.99 10.83 8.31
N SER A 156 -41.11 10.90 9.04
CA SER A 156 -41.77 12.16 9.39
C SER A 156 -40.84 13.05 10.22
N ARG A 157 -40.13 12.49 11.20
CA ARG A 157 -39.21 13.25 12.06
C ARG A 157 -37.92 13.65 11.37
N LEU A 158 -37.39 12.79 10.50
CA LEU A 158 -36.23 13.13 9.70
C LEU A 158 -36.55 14.28 8.74
N ARG A 159 -37.75 14.29 8.16
CA ARG A 159 -38.22 15.41 7.33
C ARG A 159 -38.39 16.68 8.13
N ILE A 160 -39.04 16.63 9.30
CA ILE A 160 -39.15 17.79 10.18
C ILE A 160 -37.76 18.33 10.54
N PHE A 161 -36.82 17.44 10.86
CA PHE A 161 -35.44 17.84 11.11
C PHE A 161 -34.80 18.48 9.88
N PHE A 162 -34.88 17.84 8.71
CA PHE A 162 -34.35 18.39 7.46
C PHE A 162 -34.94 19.76 7.12
N ASP A 163 -36.25 19.94 7.27
CA ASP A 163 -36.94 21.20 6.98
C ASP A 163 -36.62 22.31 7.99
N MET A 164 -36.20 21.96 9.21
CA MET A 164 -35.63 22.92 10.17
C MET A 164 -34.20 23.35 9.78
N CYS A 165 -33.48 22.48 9.10
CA CYS A 165 -32.10 22.67 8.69
C CYS A 165 -32.01 23.46 7.37
N ASP A 166 -32.94 23.21 6.46
CA ASP A 166 -33.09 23.88 5.18
C ASP A 166 -33.75 25.26 5.40
N LYS A 167 -32.95 26.33 5.41
CA LYS A 167 -33.45 27.67 5.73
C LYS A 167 -34.13 28.33 4.54
N ASN A 168 -33.71 28.00 3.33
CA ASN A 168 -34.21 28.61 2.09
C ASN A 168 -35.41 27.84 1.48
N GLY A 169 -35.65 26.60 1.94
CA GLY A 169 -36.74 25.72 1.49
C GLY A 169 -36.50 25.07 0.13
N ASP A 170 -35.25 24.94 -0.32
CA ASP A 170 -34.90 24.40 -1.65
C ASP A 170 -34.75 22.87 -1.68
N GLY A 171 -34.90 22.20 -0.54
CA GLY A 171 -34.78 20.75 -0.41
C GLY A 171 -33.33 20.25 -0.36
N LYS A 172 -32.36 21.15 -0.16
CA LYS A 172 -30.92 20.88 -0.09
C LYS A 172 -30.35 21.53 1.17
N LEU A 173 -29.24 21.00 1.67
CA LEU A 173 -28.49 21.61 2.77
C LEU A 173 -27.10 21.97 2.27
N SER A 174 -26.80 23.26 2.28
CA SER A 174 -25.46 23.79 2.06
C SER A 174 -24.53 23.52 3.24
N GLU A 175 -23.22 23.69 3.06
CA GLU A 175 -22.24 23.56 4.14
C GLU A 175 -22.54 24.50 5.32
N ASP A 176 -22.95 25.74 5.03
CA ASP A 176 -23.29 26.75 6.03
C ASP A 176 -24.53 26.34 6.86
N GLU A 177 -25.57 25.81 6.19
CA GLU A 177 -26.74 25.27 6.87
C GLU A 177 -26.37 24.07 7.74
N VAL A 178 -25.51 23.18 7.27
CA VAL A 178 -25.00 22.05 8.07
C VAL A 178 -24.23 22.54 9.31
N ALA A 179 -23.40 23.57 9.16
CA ALA A 179 -22.66 24.17 10.27
C ALA A 179 -23.60 24.82 11.31
N GLU A 180 -24.65 25.53 10.86
CA GLU A 180 -25.64 26.15 11.73
C GLU A 180 -26.37 25.10 12.59
N ILE A 181 -26.76 23.97 12.00
CA ILE A 181 -27.38 22.85 12.73
C ILE A 181 -26.46 22.32 13.82
N LEU A 182 -25.17 22.15 13.50
CA LEU A 182 -24.20 21.64 14.46
C LEU A 182 -24.03 22.62 15.63
N VAL A 183 -24.06 23.93 15.37
CA VAL A 183 -24.05 24.97 16.39
C VAL A 183 -25.30 24.88 17.27
N LEU A 184 -26.49 24.80 16.67
CA LEU A 184 -27.78 24.72 17.38
C LEU A 184 -27.87 23.45 18.25
N SER A 185 -27.46 22.30 17.69
CA SER A 185 -27.39 21.02 18.42
C SER A 185 -26.34 21.04 19.54
N ALA A 186 -25.20 21.72 19.32
CA ALA A 186 -24.18 21.89 20.35
C ALA A 186 -24.66 22.76 21.50
N SER A 187 -25.40 23.85 21.23
CA SER A 187 -25.97 24.70 22.28
C SER A 187 -26.99 23.96 23.14
N GLU A 188 -27.85 23.15 22.52
CA GLU A 188 -28.84 22.34 23.23
C GLU A 188 -28.19 21.30 24.14
N ASN A 189 -27.09 20.67 23.69
CA ASN A 189 -26.38 19.65 24.45
C ASN A 189 -25.25 20.20 25.34
N LYS A 190 -25.08 21.53 25.43
CA LYS A 190 -23.99 22.22 26.16
C LYS A 190 -22.58 21.76 25.74
N LEU A 191 -22.40 21.42 24.46
CA LEU A 191 -21.15 20.91 23.89
C LEU A 191 -20.28 22.05 23.34
N GLY A 192 -19.60 22.80 24.23
CA GLY A 192 -18.82 23.98 23.85
C GLY A 192 -17.72 23.73 22.79
N LYS A 193 -17.08 22.56 22.80
CA LYS A 193 -16.06 22.20 21.79
C LYS A 193 -16.65 21.93 20.41
N LEU A 194 -17.86 21.38 20.34
CA LEU A 194 -18.53 21.08 19.07
C LEU A 194 -19.01 22.38 18.40
N LYS A 195 -19.48 23.34 19.21
CA LYS A 195 -19.84 24.68 18.77
C LYS A 195 -18.64 25.44 18.15
N ALA A 196 -17.46 25.35 18.75
CA ALA A 196 -16.27 26.05 18.27
C ALA A 196 -15.74 25.51 16.93
N ASN A 197 -15.95 24.22 16.64
CA ASN A 197 -15.43 23.54 15.46
C ASN A 197 -16.54 23.12 14.47
N ALA A 198 -17.73 23.73 14.56
CA ALA A 198 -18.90 23.33 13.77
C ALA A 198 -18.65 23.41 12.27
N SER A 199 -17.90 24.41 11.80
CA SER A 199 -17.49 24.55 10.40
C SER A 199 -16.60 23.39 9.94
N THR A 200 -15.61 23.00 10.75
CA THR A 200 -14.75 21.85 10.42
C THR A 200 -15.53 20.53 10.41
N TYR A 201 -16.51 20.38 11.29
CA TYR A 201 -17.38 19.19 11.26
C TYR A 201 -18.33 19.21 10.07
N ALA A 202 -18.85 20.38 9.68
CA ALA A 202 -19.66 20.54 8.48
C ALA A 202 -18.84 20.19 7.23
N SER A 203 -17.62 20.72 7.09
CA SER A 203 -16.74 20.41 5.95
C SER A 203 -16.43 18.92 5.84
N LEU A 204 -16.21 18.22 6.97
CA LEU A 204 -16.00 16.77 6.98
C LEU A 204 -17.28 15.99 6.60
N ILE A 205 -18.46 16.47 7.01
CA ILE A 205 -19.74 15.87 6.61
C ILE A 205 -19.99 16.09 5.12
N MET A 206 -19.66 17.26 4.59
CA MET A 206 -19.76 17.58 3.16
C MET A 206 -18.78 16.74 2.33
N GLU A 207 -17.53 16.58 2.78
CA GLU A 207 -16.54 15.72 2.11
C GLU A 207 -17.01 14.26 2.00
N GLU A 208 -17.70 13.75 3.03
CA GLU A 208 -18.20 12.37 3.05
C GLU A 208 -19.53 12.20 2.28
N LEU A 209 -20.44 13.17 2.40
CA LEU A 209 -21.79 13.08 1.83
C LEU A 209 -21.90 13.62 0.41
N ASP A 210 -21.01 14.52 -0.01
CA ASP A 210 -20.97 15.16 -1.33
C ASP A 210 -19.66 14.84 -2.08
N PRO A 211 -19.46 13.57 -2.51
CA PRO A 211 -18.23 13.12 -3.16
C PRO A 211 -17.98 13.75 -4.54
N ASP A 212 -18.97 14.48 -5.06
CA ASP A 212 -18.95 15.14 -6.36
C ASP A 212 -18.73 16.67 -6.24
N ASP A 213 -18.59 17.21 -5.01
CA ASP A 213 -18.39 18.64 -4.74
C ASP A 213 -19.46 19.53 -5.40
N ASN A 214 -20.73 19.15 -5.24
CA ASN A 214 -21.87 19.95 -5.71
C ASN A 214 -22.17 21.14 -4.76
N GLY A 215 -21.62 21.15 -3.54
CA GLY A 215 -21.78 22.16 -2.51
C GLY A 215 -23.04 22.00 -1.65
N TYR A 216 -23.75 20.87 -1.78
CA TYR A 216 -24.98 20.62 -1.02
C TYR A 216 -25.26 19.12 -0.81
N ILE A 217 -26.03 18.80 0.24
CA ILE A 217 -26.55 17.46 0.52
C ILE A 217 -28.08 17.43 0.45
N GLU A 218 -28.62 16.37 -0.15
CA GLU A 218 -30.06 16.12 -0.26
C GLU A 218 -30.54 15.22 0.89
N ILE A 219 -31.85 15.26 1.18
CA ILE A 219 -32.46 14.51 2.28
C ILE A 219 -32.15 13.01 2.28
N TRP A 220 -32.04 12.39 1.09
CA TRP A 220 -31.75 10.96 0.98
C TRP A 220 -30.30 10.63 1.38
N GLN A 221 -29.34 11.55 1.19
CA GLN A 221 -27.94 11.37 1.64
C GLN A 221 -27.88 11.38 3.17
N LEU A 222 -28.61 12.31 3.80
CA LEU A 222 -28.75 12.39 5.25
C LEU A 222 -29.49 11.17 5.84
N GLU A 223 -30.59 10.75 5.20
CA GLU A 223 -31.34 9.54 5.57
C GLU A 223 -30.43 8.31 5.55
N THR A 224 -29.62 8.19 4.50
CA THR A 224 -28.68 7.10 4.29
C THR A 224 -27.63 7.04 5.40
N LEU A 225 -27.01 8.18 5.76
CA LEU A 225 -26.04 8.26 6.86
C LEU A 225 -26.65 7.89 8.21
N LEU A 226 -27.82 8.45 8.54
CA LEU A 226 -28.48 8.17 9.81
C LEU A 226 -28.89 6.69 9.91
N GLN A 227 -29.42 6.11 8.83
CA GLN A 227 -29.72 4.68 8.79
C GLN A 227 -28.46 3.81 8.93
N GLY A 228 -27.31 4.24 8.41
CA GLY A 228 -26.02 3.55 8.57
C GLY A 228 -25.52 3.53 10.02
N ILE A 229 -25.62 4.66 10.72
CA ILE A 229 -25.19 4.80 12.14
C ILE A 229 -26.14 4.06 13.08
N LEU A 230 -27.43 3.98 12.76
CA LEU A 230 -28.47 3.49 13.67
C LEU A 230 -28.69 1.96 13.64
N VAL A 231 -28.06 1.25 12.69
CA VAL A 231 -28.19 -0.22 12.50
C VAL A 231 -26.93 -0.96 12.99
N SER A 232 -26.29 -0.48 14.05
CA SER A 232 -25.19 -1.18 14.76
C SER A 232 -25.69 -2.38 15.60
N THR A 233 -26.63 -3.18 15.08
CA THR A 233 -27.05 -4.46 15.67
C THR A 233 -26.34 -5.64 15.00
N PRO A 234 -26.13 -6.77 15.71
CA PRO A 234 -25.05 -7.73 15.43
C PRO A 234 -25.38 -8.78 14.35
N ASN A 235 -26.08 -8.40 13.26
CA ASN A 235 -26.26 -9.30 12.11
C ASN A 235 -25.38 -8.85 10.93
N SER A 236 -24.29 -9.57 10.72
CA SER A 236 -23.19 -9.25 9.81
C SER A 236 -23.56 -9.25 8.31
N GLU A 237 -24.51 -10.08 7.87
CA GLU A 237 -24.84 -10.21 6.44
C GLU A 237 -25.71 -9.06 5.90
N ASP A 238 -26.70 -8.61 6.66
CA ASP A 238 -27.54 -7.48 6.28
C ASP A 238 -26.78 -6.14 6.40
N MET A 239 -25.85 -6.05 7.36
CA MET A 239 -24.91 -4.94 7.48
C MET A 239 -24.06 -4.82 6.21
N MET A 240 -23.46 -5.92 5.75
CA MET A 240 -22.58 -5.91 4.58
C MET A 240 -23.31 -5.52 3.28
N LYS A 241 -24.58 -5.90 3.12
CA LYS A 241 -25.37 -5.52 1.93
C LYS A 241 -25.75 -4.02 1.93
N LYS A 242 -26.10 -3.45 3.09
CA LYS A 242 -26.52 -2.05 3.22
C LYS A 242 -25.34 -1.07 3.25
N THR A 243 -24.23 -1.42 3.90
CA THR A 243 -22.99 -0.62 3.80
C THR A 243 -22.45 -0.62 2.38
N ASN A 244 -22.60 -1.72 1.63
CA ASN A 244 -22.26 -1.75 0.21
C ASN A 244 -23.17 -0.87 -0.65
N SER A 245 -24.46 -0.67 -0.31
CA SER A 245 -25.31 0.27 -1.06
C SER A 245 -25.00 1.72 -0.71
N LEU A 246 -24.72 1.99 0.57
CA LEU A 246 -24.33 3.31 1.11
C LEU A 246 -22.99 3.78 0.53
N ALA A 247 -21.98 2.91 0.55
CA ALA A 247 -20.70 3.14 -0.08
C ALA A 247 -20.83 3.29 -1.61
N ARG A 248 -21.85 2.68 -2.24
CA ARG A 248 -22.09 2.78 -3.69
C ARG A 248 -22.74 4.10 -4.10
N THR A 249 -23.56 4.70 -3.22
CA THR A 249 -24.13 6.04 -3.45
C THR A 249 -23.10 7.15 -3.23
N MET A 250 -22.10 6.91 -2.37
CA MET A 250 -20.96 7.80 -2.12
C MET A 250 -19.82 7.67 -3.16
N ILE A 251 -20.02 6.91 -4.25
CA ILE A 251 -19.04 6.84 -5.35
C ILE A 251 -19.21 8.06 -6.26
N PRO A 252 -18.15 8.86 -6.49
CA PRO A 252 -18.20 9.99 -7.42
C PRO A 252 -18.73 9.56 -8.80
N LYS A 253 -19.50 10.42 -9.46
CA LYS A 253 -20.06 10.21 -10.81
C LYS A 253 -18.99 9.73 -11.79
N ARG A 254 -17.74 10.22 -11.66
CA ARG A 254 -16.57 9.83 -12.46
C ARG A 254 -16.29 8.31 -12.48
N TYR A 255 -16.68 7.57 -11.43
CA TYR A 255 -16.45 6.12 -11.32
C TYR A 255 -17.72 5.27 -11.53
N ARG A 256 -18.88 5.86 -11.88
CA ARG A 256 -20.15 5.12 -12.06
C ARG A 256 -20.23 4.35 -13.38
N SER A 257 -19.69 4.89 -14.47
CA SER A 257 -19.67 4.17 -15.75
C SER A 257 -18.43 3.28 -15.88
N PRO A 258 -18.51 2.11 -16.52
CA PRO A 258 -17.34 1.25 -16.73
C PRO A 258 -16.19 1.94 -17.48
N PHE A 259 -16.52 2.78 -18.47
CA PHE A 259 -15.54 3.49 -19.28
C PHE A 259 -14.85 4.61 -18.50
N PHE A 260 -15.61 5.52 -17.89
CA PHE A 260 -15.04 6.61 -17.09
C PHE A 260 -14.27 6.07 -15.89
N ARG A 261 -14.72 4.97 -15.28
CA ARG A 261 -13.99 4.26 -14.21
C ARG A 261 -12.66 3.70 -14.69
N PHE A 262 -12.61 3.12 -15.89
CA PHE A 262 -11.35 2.62 -16.45
C PHE A 262 -10.39 3.77 -16.77
N MET A 263 -10.90 4.86 -17.35
CA MET A 263 -10.10 6.02 -17.70
C MET A 263 -9.58 6.77 -16.47
N SER A 264 -10.42 7.03 -15.48
CA SER A 264 -10.00 7.63 -14.21
C SER A 264 -8.99 6.75 -13.50
N LYS A 265 -9.26 5.44 -13.36
CA LYS A 265 -8.31 4.51 -12.73
C LYS A 265 -6.97 4.44 -13.47
N THR A 266 -6.99 4.49 -14.80
CA THR A 266 -5.76 4.52 -15.61
C THR A 266 -5.01 5.83 -15.40
N SER A 267 -5.72 6.97 -15.38
CA SER A 267 -5.16 8.29 -15.11
C SER A 267 -4.53 8.36 -13.72
N ASP A 268 -5.25 7.89 -12.69
CA ASP A 268 -4.79 7.85 -11.31
C ASP A 268 -3.54 6.96 -11.20
N PHE A 269 -3.57 5.77 -11.83
CA PHE A 269 -2.41 4.88 -11.91
C PHE A 269 -1.20 5.53 -12.59
N MET A 270 -1.42 6.25 -13.69
CA MET A 270 -0.37 6.99 -14.40
C MET A 270 0.21 8.10 -13.53
N HIS A 271 -0.63 8.90 -12.87
CA HIS A 271 -0.17 9.96 -11.97
C HIS A 271 0.63 9.41 -10.79
N GLU A 272 0.18 8.32 -10.18
CA GLU A 272 0.88 7.68 -9.07
C GLU A 272 2.23 7.06 -9.48
N ASN A 273 2.33 6.51 -10.69
CA ASN A 273 3.48 5.71 -11.14
C ASN A 273 4.29 6.35 -12.28
N TRP A 274 4.08 7.62 -12.62
CA TRP A 274 4.68 8.25 -13.80
C TRP A 274 6.22 8.13 -13.82
N LYS A 275 6.89 8.31 -12.67
CA LYS A 275 8.35 8.16 -12.54
C LYS A 275 8.84 6.76 -12.91
N ARG A 276 8.08 5.73 -12.51
CA ARG A 276 8.38 4.33 -12.81
C ARG A 276 8.18 4.05 -14.30
N ILE A 277 7.06 4.53 -14.86
CA ILE A 277 6.73 4.37 -16.27
C ILE A 277 7.80 5.04 -17.15
N TRP A 278 8.19 6.28 -16.82
CA TRP A 278 9.21 7.04 -17.53
C TRP A 278 10.56 6.30 -17.53
N LEU A 279 11.05 5.86 -16.36
CA LEU A 279 12.34 5.18 -16.26
C LEU A 279 12.34 3.84 -17.00
N LEU A 280 11.26 3.06 -16.88
CA LEU A 280 11.13 1.78 -17.59
C LEU A 280 11.04 1.99 -19.10
N SER A 281 10.29 2.99 -19.56
CA SER A 281 10.21 3.34 -20.98
C SER A 281 11.56 3.75 -21.54
N LEU A 282 12.32 4.61 -20.82
CA LEU A 282 13.66 5.01 -21.21
C LEU A 282 14.60 3.79 -21.34
N TRP A 283 14.61 2.92 -20.32
CA TRP A 283 15.46 1.72 -20.31
C TRP A 283 15.09 0.73 -21.43
N ILE A 284 13.80 0.49 -21.70
CA ILE A 284 13.35 -0.36 -22.81
C ILE A 284 13.78 0.23 -24.15
N THR A 285 13.59 1.53 -24.35
CA THR A 285 13.98 2.25 -25.57
C THR A 285 15.48 2.11 -25.83
N VAL A 286 16.33 2.31 -24.83
CA VAL A 286 17.78 2.16 -24.97
C VAL A 286 18.16 0.72 -25.35
N ASN A 287 17.55 -0.29 -24.71
CA ASN A 287 17.78 -1.69 -25.06
C ASN A 287 17.37 -2.01 -26.51
N LEU A 288 16.20 -1.53 -26.93
CA LEU A 288 15.70 -1.75 -28.29
C LEU A 288 16.62 -1.09 -29.32
N VAL A 289 17.03 0.16 -29.09
CA VAL A 289 17.95 0.89 -29.96
C VAL A 289 19.29 0.16 -30.09
N LEU A 290 19.88 -0.29 -28.98
CA LEU A 290 21.14 -1.04 -29.02
C LEU A 290 21.00 -2.38 -29.74
N PHE A 291 19.91 -3.11 -29.50
CA PHE A 291 19.63 -4.37 -30.20
C PHE A 291 19.55 -4.15 -31.70
N VAL A 292 18.73 -3.19 -32.15
CA VAL A 292 18.52 -2.88 -33.57
C VAL A 292 19.80 -2.36 -34.21
N TRP A 293 20.54 -1.47 -33.53
CA TRP A 293 21.82 -0.97 -34.01
C TRP A 293 22.82 -2.11 -34.24
N LYS A 294 22.96 -3.02 -33.27
CA LYS A 294 23.88 -4.14 -33.38
C LYS A 294 23.44 -5.16 -34.44
N PHE A 295 22.14 -5.39 -34.55
CA PHE A 295 21.55 -6.24 -35.58
C PHE A 295 21.90 -5.71 -36.99
N GLN A 296 21.69 -4.42 -37.23
CA GLN A 296 22.01 -3.79 -38.52
C GLN A 296 23.52 -3.76 -38.80
N GLN A 297 24.35 -3.58 -37.78
CA GLN A 297 25.81 -3.67 -37.91
C GLN A 297 26.24 -5.07 -38.39
N TYR A 298 25.71 -6.13 -37.77
CA TYR A 298 26.10 -7.50 -38.11
C TYR A 298 25.55 -7.95 -39.46
N LYS A 299 24.40 -7.42 -39.91
CA LYS A 299 23.86 -7.67 -41.26
C LYS A 299 24.84 -7.28 -42.38
N LYS A 300 25.70 -6.28 -42.13
CA LYS A 300 26.72 -5.80 -43.09
C LYS A 300 28.07 -6.51 -42.99
N THR A 301 28.25 -7.43 -42.04
CA THR A 301 29.54 -8.11 -41.78
C THR A 301 29.68 -9.39 -42.59
N LYS A 302 30.91 -9.82 -42.94
CA LYS A 302 31.20 -11.11 -43.60
C LYS A 302 30.59 -12.32 -42.89
N ALA A 303 30.50 -12.29 -41.56
CA ALA A 303 29.86 -13.34 -40.75
C ALA A 303 28.37 -13.57 -41.11
N PHE A 304 27.65 -12.54 -41.57
CA PHE A 304 26.26 -12.67 -42.00
C PHE A 304 26.10 -13.59 -43.21
N GLN A 305 27.08 -13.58 -44.13
CA GLN A 305 27.03 -14.42 -45.33
C GLN A 305 27.04 -15.92 -45.00
N VAL A 306 27.62 -16.30 -43.85
CA VAL A 306 27.71 -17.69 -43.37
C VAL A 306 26.55 -18.01 -42.42
N MET A 307 26.33 -17.17 -41.41
CA MET A 307 25.44 -17.47 -40.28
C MET A 307 24.04 -16.87 -40.43
N GLY A 308 23.86 -15.91 -41.34
CA GLY A 308 22.57 -15.27 -41.64
C GLY A 308 22.01 -14.43 -40.48
N TYR A 309 20.68 -14.41 -40.33
CA TYR A 309 20.04 -13.62 -39.29
C TYR A 309 20.34 -14.07 -37.85
N CYS A 310 20.75 -15.33 -37.66
CA CYS A 310 21.04 -15.88 -36.34
C CYS A 310 22.17 -15.13 -35.63
N VAL A 311 23.27 -14.82 -36.33
CA VAL A 311 24.36 -14.03 -35.74
C VAL A 311 23.93 -12.60 -35.41
N CYS A 312 22.99 -12.02 -36.17
CA CYS A 312 22.46 -10.69 -35.90
C CYS A 312 21.63 -10.68 -34.62
N ILE A 313 20.77 -11.68 -34.42
CA ILE A 313 19.96 -11.84 -33.20
C ILE A 313 20.87 -12.15 -32.01
N ALA A 314 21.83 -13.08 -32.15
CA ALA A 314 22.76 -13.45 -31.09
C ALA A 314 23.60 -12.25 -30.62
N LYS A 315 24.08 -11.42 -31.57
CA LYS A 315 24.88 -10.24 -31.25
C LYS A 315 24.04 -9.06 -30.76
N GLY A 316 22.81 -8.90 -31.25
CA GLY A 316 21.83 -7.97 -30.69
C GLY A 316 21.54 -8.27 -29.23
N ALA A 317 21.25 -9.54 -28.91
CA ALA A 317 21.04 -10.01 -27.54
C ALA A 317 22.29 -9.85 -26.66
N ALA A 318 23.48 -10.08 -27.22
CA ALA A 318 24.73 -9.85 -26.50
C ALA A 318 24.95 -8.36 -26.17
N GLU A 319 24.57 -7.43 -27.06
CA GLU A 319 24.74 -5.99 -26.81
C GLU A 319 23.81 -5.49 -25.71
N THR A 320 22.56 -5.94 -25.69
CA THR A 320 21.64 -5.65 -24.57
C THR A 320 22.11 -6.31 -23.28
N LEU A 321 22.68 -7.52 -23.35
CA LEU A 321 23.25 -8.20 -22.20
C LEU A 321 24.40 -7.40 -21.57
N LYS A 322 25.31 -6.83 -22.37
CA LYS A 322 26.39 -5.95 -21.86
C LYS A 322 25.84 -4.77 -21.07
N LEU A 323 24.85 -4.06 -21.62
CA LEU A 323 24.22 -2.93 -20.94
C LEU A 323 23.54 -3.36 -19.64
N ASN A 324 22.75 -4.44 -19.66
CA ASN A 324 22.01 -4.86 -18.47
C ASN A 324 22.94 -5.43 -17.39
N MET A 325 24.00 -6.13 -17.77
CA MET A 325 25.07 -6.57 -16.85
C MET A 325 25.83 -5.36 -16.26
N ALA A 326 25.97 -4.26 -16.99
CA ALA A 326 26.51 -3.02 -16.43
C ALA A 326 25.52 -2.36 -15.45
N LEU A 327 24.25 -2.21 -15.84
CA LEU A 327 23.24 -1.50 -15.07
C LEU A 327 22.80 -2.22 -13.80
N ILE A 328 22.80 -3.57 -13.76
CA ILE A 328 22.25 -4.34 -12.63
C ILE A 328 22.95 -4.07 -11.29
N LEU A 329 24.20 -3.60 -11.30
CA LEU A 329 24.97 -3.24 -10.11
C LEU A 329 24.54 -1.91 -9.49
N ILE A 330 24.08 -0.96 -10.30
CA ILE A 330 23.72 0.40 -9.86
C ILE A 330 22.58 0.37 -8.83
N PRO A 331 21.46 -0.35 -9.03
CA PRO A 331 20.37 -0.41 -8.05
C PRO A 331 20.76 -1.03 -6.69
N VAL A 332 21.88 -1.74 -6.61
CA VAL A 332 22.36 -2.39 -5.37
C VAL A 332 23.35 -1.51 -4.61
N CYS A 333 23.70 -0.34 -5.16
CA CYS A 333 24.52 0.70 -4.55
C CYS A 333 23.68 1.57 -3.58
N ARG A 334 23.16 0.93 -2.52
CA ARG A 334 22.16 1.51 -1.61
C ARG A 334 22.60 2.81 -0.95
N ASN A 335 23.86 2.91 -0.50
CA ASN A 335 24.32 4.11 0.19
C ASN A 335 24.28 5.33 -0.73
N THR A 336 24.74 5.14 -1.97
CA THR A 336 24.73 6.22 -2.96
C THR A 336 23.31 6.56 -3.40
N LEU A 337 22.45 5.56 -3.61
CA LEU A 337 21.04 5.80 -3.97
C LEU A 337 20.27 6.52 -2.86
N THR A 338 20.53 6.20 -1.59
CA THR A 338 19.95 6.94 -0.46
C THR A 338 20.41 8.40 -0.44
N ARG A 339 21.69 8.69 -0.77
CA ARG A 339 22.19 10.06 -0.90
C ARG A 339 21.56 10.79 -2.09
N LEU A 340 21.36 10.11 -3.22
CA LEU A 340 20.72 10.70 -4.40
C LEU A 340 19.21 10.94 -4.18
N ARG A 341 18.55 10.10 -3.37
CA ARG A 341 17.14 10.28 -2.98
C ARG A 341 16.88 11.62 -2.29
N SER A 342 17.83 12.18 -1.54
CA SER A 342 17.67 13.50 -0.91
C SER A 342 17.98 14.68 -1.83
N THR A 343 18.29 14.43 -3.11
CA THR A 343 18.56 15.48 -4.11
C THR A 343 17.34 15.71 -5.02
N VAL A 344 17.40 16.76 -5.84
CA VAL A 344 16.38 17.10 -6.86
C VAL A 344 16.14 15.94 -7.83
N LEU A 345 17.12 15.04 -8.01
CA LEU A 345 17.00 13.88 -8.89
C LEU A 345 15.88 12.91 -8.47
N SER A 346 15.47 12.92 -7.20
CA SER A 346 14.33 12.14 -6.67
C SER A 346 12.98 12.56 -7.26
N ASN A 347 12.89 13.76 -7.83
CA ASN A 347 11.70 14.22 -8.55
C ASN A 347 11.52 13.49 -9.89
N ILE A 348 12.60 12.96 -10.47
CA ILE A 348 12.59 12.30 -11.79
C ILE A 348 12.75 10.78 -11.63
N ILE A 349 13.64 10.33 -10.75
CA ILE A 349 14.00 8.91 -10.60
C ILE A 349 13.38 8.32 -9.31
N PRO A 350 12.63 7.20 -9.39
CA PRO A 350 12.06 6.54 -8.22
C PRO A 350 13.11 5.66 -7.52
N PHE A 351 14.00 6.28 -6.73
CA PHE A 351 15.09 5.59 -6.03
C PHE A 351 14.64 4.49 -5.04
N ASP A 352 13.40 4.57 -4.56
CA ASP A 352 12.83 3.62 -3.58
C ASP A 352 12.52 2.25 -4.18
N ASP A 353 12.36 2.17 -5.50
CA ASP A 353 12.10 0.93 -6.23
C ASP A 353 13.36 0.29 -6.81
N ASN A 354 14.55 0.68 -6.34
CA ASN A 354 15.83 0.17 -6.83
C ASN A 354 15.88 -1.37 -6.87
N ILE A 355 15.43 -2.08 -5.83
CA ILE A 355 15.42 -3.55 -5.79
C ILE A 355 14.37 -4.14 -6.73
N ASN A 356 13.25 -3.45 -6.98
CA ASN A 356 12.28 -3.90 -7.98
C ASN A 356 12.83 -3.73 -9.39
N PHE A 357 13.50 -2.62 -9.66
CA PHE A 357 14.19 -2.38 -10.92
C PHE A 357 15.34 -3.39 -11.15
N HIS A 358 16.12 -3.72 -10.11
CA HIS A 358 17.14 -4.79 -10.17
C HIS A 358 16.56 -6.14 -10.64
N LYS A 359 15.37 -6.52 -10.15
CA LYS A 359 14.69 -7.76 -10.58
C LYS A 359 14.23 -7.70 -12.04
N ILE A 360 13.75 -6.55 -12.49
CA ILE A 360 13.33 -6.34 -13.90
C ILE A 360 14.54 -6.46 -14.82
N ILE A 361 15.69 -5.85 -14.46
CA ILE A 361 16.94 -6.00 -15.20
C ILE A 361 17.40 -7.47 -15.21
N ALA A 362 17.33 -8.17 -14.08
CA ALA A 362 17.68 -9.59 -14.00
C ALA A 362 16.80 -10.47 -14.92
N LEU A 363 15.51 -10.15 -15.05
CA LEU A 363 14.61 -10.81 -16.01
C LEU A 363 15.06 -10.55 -17.45
N ALA A 364 15.40 -9.30 -17.81
CA ALA A 364 15.91 -8.97 -19.14
C ALA A 364 17.24 -9.67 -19.45
N ILE A 365 18.15 -9.76 -18.46
CA ILE A 365 19.39 -10.54 -18.57
C ILE A 365 19.07 -12.01 -18.86
N THR A 366 18.10 -12.59 -18.15
CA THR A 366 17.69 -14.00 -18.37
C THR A 366 17.21 -14.21 -19.80
N ILE A 367 16.32 -13.34 -20.30
CA ILE A 367 15.77 -13.42 -21.66
C ILE A 367 16.88 -13.23 -22.70
N ALA A 368 17.74 -12.22 -22.53
CA ALA A 368 18.84 -11.93 -23.44
C ALA A 368 19.89 -13.06 -23.47
N THR A 369 20.26 -13.62 -22.31
CA THR A 369 21.15 -14.78 -22.22
C THR A 369 20.53 -16.00 -22.89
N PHE A 370 19.26 -16.30 -22.63
CA PHE A 370 18.57 -17.42 -23.28
C PHE A 370 18.56 -17.26 -24.80
N LEU A 371 18.19 -16.08 -25.31
CA LEU A 371 18.18 -15.78 -26.73
C LEU A 371 19.58 -15.84 -27.36
N HIS A 372 20.60 -15.33 -26.66
CA HIS A 372 21.98 -15.38 -27.10
C HIS A 372 22.51 -16.83 -27.20
N THR A 373 22.30 -17.62 -26.15
CA THR A 373 22.75 -19.01 -26.06
C THR A 373 22.03 -19.88 -27.08
N ILE A 374 20.71 -19.76 -27.21
CA ILE A 374 19.94 -20.59 -28.16
C ILE A 374 20.34 -20.27 -29.59
N MET A 375 20.49 -19.00 -29.98
CA MET A 375 20.93 -18.65 -31.33
C MET A 375 22.33 -19.17 -31.63
N HIS A 376 23.23 -19.14 -30.64
CA HIS A 376 24.58 -19.69 -30.80
C HIS A 376 24.58 -21.21 -31.01
N ILE A 377 23.87 -21.96 -30.15
CA ILE A 377 23.88 -23.43 -30.17
C ILE A 377 23.02 -24.00 -31.31
N SER A 378 21.80 -23.47 -31.51
CA SER A 378 20.83 -24.07 -32.43
C SER A 378 20.98 -23.63 -33.88
N CYS A 379 21.62 -22.47 -34.14
CA CYS A 379 21.67 -21.91 -35.48
C CYS A 379 23.09 -21.55 -35.93
N ASP A 380 23.82 -20.75 -35.16
CA ASP A 380 25.12 -20.23 -35.54
C ASP A 380 26.18 -21.34 -35.67
N PHE A 381 26.35 -22.19 -34.65
CA PHE A 381 27.33 -23.28 -34.69
C PHE A 381 27.02 -24.29 -35.79
N PRO A 382 25.78 -24.79 -35.97
CA PRO A 382 25.46 -25.67 -37.09
C PRO A 382 25.75 -25.04 -38.45
N ARG A 383 25.35 -23.78 -38.67
CA ARG A 383 25.61 -23.09 -39.96
C ARG A 383 27.09 -22.89 -40.23
N LEU A 384 27.88 -22.61 -39.21
CA LEU A 384 29.33 -22.47 -39.32
C LEU A 384 30.00 -23.80 -39.72
N VAL A 385 29.55 -24.92 -39.14
CA VAL A 385 30.11 -26.26 -39.40
C VAL A 385 29.64 -26.82 -40.75
N ILE A 386 28.41 -26.55 -41.18
CA ILE A 386 27.85 -27.05 -42.44
C ILE A 386 28.34 -26.24 -43.65
N CYS A 387 28.74 -24.97 -43.48
CA CYS A 387 29.19 -24.10 -44.56
C CYS A 387 30.29 -24.74 -45.45
N PRO A 388 30.21 -24.64 -46.79
CA PRO A 388 31.29 -25.06 -47.68
C PRO A 388 32.64 -24.44 -47.29
N ARG A 389 33.74 -25.20 -47.44
CA ARG A 389 35.09 -24.77 -47.01
C ARG A 389 35.52 -23.47 -47.70
N GLU A 390 35.34 -23.38 -49.01
CA GLU A 390 35.68 -22.17 -49.80
C GLU A 390 35.01 -20.90 -49.25
N LYS A 391 33.70 -20.98 -48.99
CA LYS A 391 32.92 -19.87 -48.43
C LYS A 391 33.37 -19.53 -47.00
N PHE A 392 33.74 -20.54 -46.21
CA PHE A 392 34.27 -20.34 -44.86
C PHE A 392 35.65 -19.65 -44.91
N ASP A 393 36.58 -20.13 -45.71
CA ASP A 393 37.95 -19.61 -45.81
C ASP A 393 37.97 -18.16 -46.31
N LEU A 394 37.12 -17.83 -47.29
CA LEU A 394 36.98 -16.47 -47.83
C LEU A 394 36.38 -15.48 -46.81
N MET A 395 35.36 -15.91 -46.06
CA MET A 395 34.56 -15.01 -45.22
C MET A 395 35.06 -14.94 -43.76
N LEU A 396 35.48 -16.07 -43.21
CA LEU A 396 35.81 -16.28 -41.79
C LEU A 396 37.19 -16.91 -41.57
N GLY A 397 37.89 -17.39 -42.61
CA GLY A 397 39.22 -17.99 -42.52
C GLY A 397 40.22 -17.20 -41.65
N PRO A 398 40.39 -15.88 -41.85
CA PRO A 398 41.31 -15.06 -41.02
C PRO A 398 40.97 -15.04 -39.52
N ASN A 399 39.71 -15.27 -39.15
CA ASN A 399 39.25 -15.26 -37.76
C ASN A 399 39.48 -16.59 -37.04
N PHE A 400 39.62 -17.69 -37.80
CA PHE A 400 39.80 -19.06 -37.30
C PHE A 400 41.14 -19.66 -37.74
N ASP A 401 42.09 -18.82 -38.17
CA ASP A 401 43.42 -19.23 -38.66
C ASP A 401 43.33 -20.32 -39.75
N TYR A 402 42.33 -20.17 -40.64
CA TYR A 402 41.99 -21.10 -41.73
C TYR A 402 41.70 -22.55 -41.29
N LYS A 403 41.43 -22.76 -39.99
CA LYS A 403 41.04 -24.06 -39.45
C LYS A 403 39.52 -24.09 -39.25
N LYS A 404 38.82 -24.83 -40.12
CA LYS A 404 37.37 -24.99 -39.99
C LYS A 404 37.01 -25.69 -38.67
N PRO A 405 36.19 -25.07 -37.81
CA PRO A 405 35.87 -25.62 -36.52
C PRO A 405 34.78 -26.71 -36.61
N THR A 406 34.81 -27.65 -35.67
CA THR A 406 33.71 -28.57 -35.35
C THR A 406 32.89 -28.05 -34.17
N VAL A 407 31.65 -28.54 -33.98
CA VAL A 407 30.82 -28.14 -32.82
C VAL A 407 31.54 -28.38 -31.50
N VAL A 408 32.23 -29.51 -31.35
CA VAL A 408 33.02 -29.82 -30.16
C VAL A 408 34.15 -28.81 -29.97
N SER A 409 34.88 -28.46 -31.03
CA SER A 409 35.94 -27.44 -30.93
C SER A 409 35.40 -26.06 -30.54
N LEU A 410 34.18 -25.70 -30.97
CA LEU A 410 33.52 -24.45 -30.57
C LEU A 410 33.06 -24.49 -29.12
N LEU A 411 32.62 -25.63 -28.60
CA LEU A 411 32.25 -25.76 -27.19
C LEU A 411 33.46 -25.79 -26.26
N VAL A 412 34.57 -26.41 -26.67
CA VAL A 412 35.82 -26.47 -25.90
C VAL A 412 36.61 -25.15 -25.97
N SER A 413 36.38 -24.33 -27.00
CA SER A 413 36.99 -23.01 -27.11
C SER A 413 36.62 -22.09 -25.94
N THR A 414 37.43 -21.05 -25.70
CA THR A 414 37.27 -20.15 -24.55
C THR A 414 35.86 -19.55 -24.43
N PRO A 415 35.28 -18.90 -25.46
CA PRO A 415 33.87 -18.48 -25.42
C PRO A 415 32.86 -19.61 -25.20
N GLY A 416 33.11 -20.83 -25.68
CA GLY A 416 32.21 -21.96 -25.55
C GLY A 416 32.03 -22.40 -24.09
N TRP A 417 33.11 -22.85 -23.46
CA TRP A 417 33.03 -23.40 -22.11
C TRP A 417 32.71 -22.32 -21.07
N THR A 418 33.23 -21.10 -21.23
CA THR A 418 32.88 -19.97 -20.37
C THR A 418 31.40 -19.64 -20.48
N GLY A 419 30.82 -19.68 -21.70
CA GLY A 419 29.40 -19.47 -21.93
C GLY A 419 28.53 -20.50 -21.22
N VAL A 420 28.86 -21.79 -21.35
CA VAL A 420 28.14 -22.90 -20.69
C VAL A 420 28.23 -22.76 -19.17
N LEU A 421 29.43 -22.53 -18.62
CA LEU A 421 29.63 -22.38 -17.18
C LEU A 421 28.86 -21.17 -16.62
N MET A 422 28.87 -20.03 -17.32
CA MET A 422 28.08 -18.86 -16.94
C MET A 422 26.59 -19.17 -16.89
N VAL A 423 26.04 -19.86 -17.91
CA VAL A 423 24.61 -20.23 -17.94
C VAL A 423 24.25 -21.16 -16.77
N ILE A 424 25.11 -22.14 -16.44
CA ILE A 424 24.87 -23.04 -15.29
C ILE A 424 24.83 -22.24 -13.99
N ILE A 425 25.84 -21.40 -13.74
CA ILE A 425 25.91 -20.58 -12.54
C ILE A 425 24.72 -19.64 -12.45
N MET A 426 24.39 -18.92 -13.53
CA MET A 426 23.28 -17.98 -13.55
C MET A 426 21.94 -18.68 -13.32
N THR A 427 21.72 -19.85 -13.94
CA THR A 427 20.50 -20.65 -13.73
C THR A 427 20.35 -21.04 -12.26
N PHE A 428 21.43 -21.50 -11.64
CA PHE A 428 21.47 -21.84 -10.22
C PHE A 428 21.18 -20.62 -9.33
N SER A 429 21.91 -19.52 -9.52
CA SER A 429 21.78 -18.30 -8.73
C SER A 429 20.40 -17.64 -8.87
N PHE A 430 19.84 -17.59 -10.08
CA PHE A 430 18.53 -16.96 -10.34
C PHE A 430 17.38 -17.80 -9.79
N THR A 431 17.48 -19.13 -9.86
CA THR A 431 16.49 -20.04 -9.26
C THR A 431 16.41 -19.82 -7.75
N LEU A 432 17.55 -19.77 -7.06
CA LEU A 432 17.61 -19.53 -5.61
C LEU A 432 17.23 -18.10 -5.21
N ALA A 433 17.32 -17.13 -6.12
CA ALA A 433 16.87 -15.75 -5.90
C ALA A 433 15.35 -15.56 -6.02
N THR A 434 14.61 -16.55 -6.55
CA THR A 434 13.15 -16.48 -6.62
C THR A 434 12.50 -16.41 -5.23
N HIS A 435 11.32 -15.76 -5.14
CA HIS A 435 10.63 -15.55 -3.87
C HIS A 435 10.37 -16.88 -3.13
N SER A 436 9.96 -17.92 -3.86
CA SER A 436 9.59 -19.22 -3.32
C SER A 436 10.77 -19.94 -2.64
N PHE A 437 11.96 -19.90 -3.24
CA PHE A 437 13.17 -20.52 -2.66
C PHE A 437 13.78 -19.66 -1.55
N ARG A 438 13.88 -18.34 -1.76
CA ARG A 438 14.47 -17.42 -0.79
C ARG A 438 13.68 -17.37 0.54
N ARG A 439 12.35 -17.47 0.50
CA ARG A 439 11.49 -17.44 1.71
C ARG A 439 11.14 -18.83 2.26
N ARG A 440 11.78 -19.91 1.79
CA ARG A 440 11.45 -21.31 2.16
C ARG A 440 9.95 -21.62 1.99
N ALA A 441 9.30 -21.07 0.97
CA ALA A 441 7.90 -21.42 0.66
C ALA A 441 7.80 -22.83 0.06
N VAL A 442 8.85 -23.29 -0.65
CA VAL A 442 8.97 -24.66 -1.14
C VAL A 442 9.60 -25.51 -0.04
N LYS A 443 8.87 -26.52 0.44
CA LYS A 443 9.39 -27.52 1.38
C LYS A 443 10.15 -28.60 0.58
N LEU A 444 11.46 -28.44 0.43
CA LEU A 444 12.31 -29.48 -0.15
C LEU A 444 12.56 -30.63 0.86
N SER A 445 12.62 -31.87 0.37
CA SER A 445 13.02 -33.04 1.15
C SER A 445 14.51 -32.99 1.51
N THR A 446 14.90 -33.68 2.59
CA THR A 446 16.31 -33.92 2.93
C THR A 446 16.94 -34.79 1.82
N PRO A 447 18.09 -34.43 1.23
CA PRO A 447 19.11 -33.49 1.72
C PRO A 447 18.99 -32.04 1.24
N TYR A 448 18.11 -31.73 0.28
CA TYR A 448 18.06 -30.43 -0.40
C TYR A 448 17.47 -29.27 0.42
N ARG A 449 17.07 -29.53 1.66
CA ARG A 449 16.55 -28.51 2.59
C ARG A 449 17.51 -27.32 2.80
N HIS A 450 18.82 -27.55 2.72
CA HIS A 450 19.84 -26.51 2.86
C HIS A 450 19.91 -25.55 1.65
N LEU A 451 19.36 -25.93 0.49
CA LEU A 451 19.32 -25.11 -0.72
C LEU A 451 18.18 -24.08 -0.71
N ALA A 452 17.39 -23.98 0.37
CA ALA A 452 16.31 -23.01 0.50
C ALA A 452 16.50 -22.12 1.72
N GLY A 453 16.22 -20.82 1.56
CA GLY A 453 16.39 -19.79 2.58
C GLY A 453 17.33 -18.67 2.19
N PHE A 454 17.48 -17.71 3.11
CA PHE A 454 18.25 -16.49 2.85
C PHE A 454 19.74 -16.77 2.65
N ASN A 455 20.34 -17.68 3.43
CA ASN A 455 21.76 -18.01 3.32
C ASN A 455 22.10 -18.66 1.97
N ALA A 456 21.30 -19.63 1.53
CA ALA A 456 21.46 -20.27 0.22
C ALA A 456 21.37 -19.24 -0.92
N PHE A 457 20.37 -18.36 -0.86
CA PHE A 457 20.27 -17.21 -1.77
C PHE A 457 21.53 -16.35 -1.74
N TRP A 458 22.02 -15.97 -0.56
CA TRP A 458 23.15 -15.05 -0.40
C TRP A 458 24.42 -15.63 -1.03
N TYR A 459 24.79 -16.86 -0.71
CA TYR A 459 25.99 -17.51 -1.27
C TYR A 459 25.87 -17.74 -2.77
N ALA A 460 24.73 -18.25 -3.23
CA ALA A 460 24.50 -18.46 -4.66
C ALA A 460 24.53 -17.14 -5.44
N HIS A 461 24.06 -16.04 -4.86
CA HIS A 461 24.10 -14.73 -5.50
C HIS A 461 25.53 -14.15 -5.57
N HIS A 462 26.41 -14.45 -4.60
CA HIS A 462 27.83 -14.05 -4.66
C HIS A 462 28.63 -14.83 -5.70
N LEU A 463 28.20 -16.04 -6.08
CA LEU A 463 28.78 -16.79 -7.20
C LEU A 463 28.72 -16.00 -8.53
N LEU A 464 27.82 -15.01 -8.64
CA LEU A 464 27.76 -14.12 -9.80
C LEU A 464 29.04 -13.28 -9.98
N VAL A 465 29.88 -13.09 -8.95
CA VAL A 465 31.21 -12.47 -9.12
C VAL A 465 32.05 -13.28 -10.12
N LEU A 466 31.99 -14.62 -10.04
CA LEU A 466 32.65 -15.49 -11.01
C LEU A 466 32.07 -15.32 -12.41
N VAL A 467 30.76 -15.08 -12.54
CA VAL A 467 30.11 -14.79 -13.83
C VAL A 467 30.66 -13.50 -14.45
N TYR A 468 30.92 -12.45 -13.68
CA TYR A 468 31.53 -11.23 -14.22
C TYR A 468 32.96 -11.47 -14.73
N ILE A 469 33.77 -12.24 -13.99
CA ILE A 469 35.12 -12.61 -14.42
C ILE A 469 35.04 -13.42 -15.73
N MET A 470 34.16 -14.43 -15.77
CA MET A 470 33.94 -15.25 -16.96
C MET A 470 33.37 -14.42 -18.13
N LEU A 471 32.52 -13.42 -17.89
CA LEU A 471 31.97 -12.56 -18.93
C LEU A 471 33.05 -11.71 -19.61
N VAL A 472 34.03 -11.22 -18.84
CA VAL A 472 35.20 -10.49 -19.38
C VAL A 472 36.05 -11.44 -20.23
N ILE A 473 36.39 -12.63 -19.71
CA ILE A 473 37.15 -13.65 -20.45
C ILE A 473 36.41 -14.06 -21.73
N HIS A 474 35.14 -14.45 -21.61
CA HIS A 474 34.26 -14.82 -22.71
C HIS A 474 34.24 -13.77 -23.81
N SER A 475 34.15 -12.49 -23.42
CA SER A 475 34.10 -11.36 -24.36
C SER A 475 35.47 -11.03 -24.98
N PHE A 476 36.55 -11.25 -24.25
CA PHE A 476 37.90 -10.95 -24.73
C PHE A 476 38.37 -11.96 -25.78
N PHE A 477 37.96 -13.23 -25.67
CA PHE A 477 38.37 -14.32 -26.57
C PHE A 477 37.37 -14.64 -27.69
N ILE A 478 36.43 -13.74 -28.02
CA ILE A 478 35.46 -13.94 -29.12
C ILE A 478 36.16 -14.09 -30.48
N PHE A 479 35.72 -15.08 -31.29
CA PHE A 479 36.32 -15.40 -32.60
C PHE A 479 36.05 -14.36 -33.70
N LEU A 480 34.88 -13.72 -33.69
CA LEU A 480 34.44 -12.86 -34.80
C LEU A 480 35.14 -11.48 -34.85
N THR A 481 35.88 -11.11 -33.80
CA THR A 481 36.52 -9.79 -33.69
C THR A 481 37.85 -9.92 -32.96
N LYS A 482 38.98 -9.76 -33.66
CA LYS A 482 40.32 -9.86 -33.06
C LYS A 482 40.80 -8.55 -32.40
N GLU A 483 40.46 -7.40 -32.98
CA GLU A 483 40.92 -6.08 -32.51
C GLU A 483 40.39 -5.73 -31.11
N TRP A 484 41.31 -5.40 -30.19
CA TRP A 484 40.99 -5.21 -28.78
C TRP A 484 40.00 -4.06 -28.52
N TYR A 485 40.13 -2.96 -29.25
CA TYR A 485 39.28 -1.77 -29.09
C TYR A 485 37.83 -1.99 -29.55
N LYS A 486 37.57 -2.99 -30.39
CA LYS A 486 36.21 -3.39 -30.80
C LYS A 486 35.53 -4.33 -29.80
N LYS A 487 36.27 -4.85 -28.81
CA LYS A 487 35.75 -5.73 -27.75
C LYS A 487 35.16 -4.89 -26.62
N THR A 488 33.97 -4.34 -26.84
CA THR A 488 33.40 -3.29 -25.97
C THR A 488 32.95 -3.76 -24.57
N THR A 489 32.84 -5.07 -24.28
CA THR A 489 32.24 -5.53 -23.01
C THR A 489 32.95 -4.98 -21.78
N TRP A 490 34.29 -4.96 -21.76
CA TRP A 490 35.02 -4.43 -20.61
C TRP A 490 34.69 -2.95 -20.39
N MET A 491 34.54 -2.16 -21.46
CA MET A 491 34.20 -0.73 -21.40
C MET A 491 32.85 -0.49 -20.72
N TYR A 492 31.83 -1.30 -21.04
CA TYR A 492 30.52 -1.24 -20.39
C TYR A 492 30.62 -1.55 -18.89
N LEU A 493 31.48 -2.50 -18.51
CA LEU A 493 31.57 -2.99 -17.14
C LEU A 493 32.48 -2.14 -16.25
N MET A 494 33.50 -1.48 -16.80
CA MET A 494 34.52 -0.76 -16.01
C MET A 494 33.89 0.24 -15.03
N VAL A 495 33.06 1.16 -15.51
CA VAL A 495 32.50 2.22 -14.67
C VAL A 495 31.56 1.68 -13.59
N PRO A 496 30.55 0.84 -13.88
CA PRO A 496 29.65 0.34 -12.84
C PRO A 496 30.31 -0.64 -11.86
N VAL A 497 31.25 -1.47 -12.32
CA VAL A 497 31.98 -2.40 -11.43
C VAL A 497 32.89 -1.61 -10.50
N LEU A 498 33.64 -0.62 -11.01
CA LEU A 498 34.46 0.24 -10.17
C LEU A 498 33.61 1.02 -9.17
N PHE A 499 32.49 1.60 -9.63
CA PHE A 499 31.57 2.32 -8.76
C PHE A 499 31.00 1.44 -7.64
N TYR A 500 30.54 0.23 -7.97
CA TYR A 500 30.09 -0.75 -6.99
C TYR A 500 31.20 -1.15 -6.01
N ALA A 501 32.42 -1.39 -6.52
CA ALA A 501 33.57 -1.74 -5.69
C ALA A 501 33.91 -0.61 -4.72
N CYS A 502 33.93 0.66 -5.18
CA CYS A 502 34.12 1.83 -4.33
C CYS A 502 33.07 1.90 -3.21
N GLU A 503 31.78 1.69 -3.50
CA GLU A 503 30.75 1.68 -2.46
C GLU A 503 30.98 0.55 -1.43
N ARG A 504 31.39 -0.64 -1.89
CA ARG A 504 31.68 -1.78 -1.02
C ARG A 504 32.89 -1.52 -0.13
N VAL A 505 33.93 -0.90 -0.68
CA VAL A 505 35.13 -0.47 0.06
C VAL A 505 34.79 0.60 1.09
N LEU A 506 34.03 1.64 0.73
CA LEU A 506 33.56 2.67 1.68
C LEU A 506 32.73 2.08 2.81
N ARG A 507 31.88 1.09 2.51
CA ARG A 507 31.12 0.37 3.54
C ARG A 507 32.05 -0.41 4.48
N ARG A 508 33.09 -1.05 3.96
CA ARG A 508 34.09 -1.78 4.77
C ARG A 508 34.88 -0.84 5.68
N PHE A 509 35.24 0.34 5.18
CA PHE A 509 35.87 1.37 6.01
C PHE A 509 34.94 1.84 7.14
N ARG A 510 33.66 2.10 6.84
CA ARG A 510 32.67 2.50 7.87
C ARG A 510 32.46 1.42 8.92
N GLU A 511 32.39 0.16 8.51
CA GLU A 511 32.29 -0.98 9.43
C GLU A 511 33.41 -0.96 10.47
N SER A 512 34.66 -0.67 10.07
CA SER A 512 35.80 -0.61 10.98
C SER A 512 35.80 0.59 11.96
N HIS A 513 34.96 1.60 11.74
CA HIS A 513 34.98 2.85 12.51
C HIS A 513 33.76 3.04 13.43
N PHE A 514 32.69 2.27 13.24
CA PHE A 514 31.41 2.45 13.93
C PHE A 514 30.98 1.22 14.73
N ASP A 515 31.90 0.66 15.51
CA ASP A 515 31.56 -0.34 16.51
C ASP A 515 30.78 0.30 17.67
N VAL A 516 29.69 -0.35 18.07
CA VAL A 516 28.78 0.13 19.11
C VAL A 516 28.75 -0.86 20.26
N SER A 517 28.91 -0.36 21.48
CA SER A 517 28.71 -1.16 22.69
C SER A 517 27.22 -1.30 23.00
N ILE A 518 26.82 -2.49 23.44
CA ILE A 518 25.47 -2.76 23.90
C ILE A 518 25.37 -2.29 25.35
N LEU A 519 24.37 -1.45 25.63
CA LEU A 519 24.08 -0.93 26.97
C LEU A 519 23.07 -1.83 27.69
N LYS A 520 22.06 -2.31 26.96
CA LYS A 520 20.96 -3.08 27.55
C LYS A 520 20.36 -4.01 26.51
N ALA A 521 20.02 -5.22 26.93
CA ALA A 521 19.27 -6.17 26.11
C ALA A 521 18.10 -6.73 26.92
N ALA A 522 16.93 -6.85 26.29
CA ALA A 522 15.73 -7.40 26.92
C ALA A 522 14.97 -8.27 25.93
N ILE A 523 14.44 -9.40 26.41
CA ILE A 523 13.60 -10.30 25.62
C ILE A 523 12.15 -10.13 26.09
N TYR A 524 11.29 -9.68 25.18
CA TYR A 524 9.87 -9.44 25.45
C TYR A 524 9.00 -10.65 25.08
N PRO A 525 7.84 -10.82 25.74
CA PRO A 525 6.79 -11.75 25.32
C PRO A 525 6.40 -11.48 23.86
N GLY A 526 6.18 -12.52 23.06
CA GLY A 526 5.94 -12.37 21.61
C GLY A 526 7.21 -12.45 20.74
N ASN A 527 8.30 -13.02 21.26
CA ASN A 527 9.52 -13.31 20.49
C ASN A 527 10.19 -12.05 19.88
N VAL A 528 10.30 -11.01 20.70
CA VAL A 528 10.95 -9.74 20.34
C VAL A 528 12.17 -9.51 21.23
N LEU A 529 13.33 -9.30 20.62
CA LEU A 529 14.56 -8.88 21.27
C LEU A 529 14.71 -7.36 21.15
N SER A 530 14.84 -6.66 22.27
CA SER A 530 15.16 -5.24 22.32
C SER A 530 16.63 -5.06 22.67
N ILE A 531 17.33 -4.28 21.86
CA ILE A 531 18.75 -3.96 22.07
C ILE A 531 18.85 -2.44 22.16
N GLN A 532 19.43 -1.96 23.25
CA GLN A 532 19.88 -0.59 23.41
C GLN A 532 21.39 -0.56 23.32
N MET A 533 21.91 0.33 22.48
CA MET A 533 23.32 0.47 22.14
C MET A 533 23.75 1.92 22.31
N LYS A 534 25.03 2.11 22.62
CA LYS A 534 25.63 3.43 22.76
C LYS A 534 25.57 4.15 21.42
N LYS A 535 25.05 5.38 21.42
CA LYS A 535 24.99 6.21 20.22
C LYS A 535 26.42 6.65 19.84
N PRO A 536 26.90 6.37 18.62
CA PRO A 536 28.23 6.83 18.20
C PRO A 536 28.33 8.35 18.21
N PRO A 537 29.52 8.92 18.50
CA PRO A 537 29.72 10.36 18.45
C PRO A 537 29.43 10.89 17.03
N GLY A 538 28.65 11.97 16.96
CA GLY A 538 28.24 12.57 15.68
C GLY A 538 27.12 11.84 14.93
N PHE A 539 26.56 10.74 15.47
CA PHE A 539 25.47 10.01 14.82
C PHE A 539 24.14 10.78 14.90
N LYS A 540 23.69 11.31 13.76
CA LYS A 540 22.43 12.05 13.61
C LYS A 540 21.42 11.25 12.79
N TYR A 541 20.17 11.18 13.26
CA TYR A 541 19.08 10.50 12.56
C TYR A 541 17.74 11.22 12.80
N LYS A 542 16.73 10.91 11.97
CA LYS A 542 15.36 11.39 12.11
C LYS A 542 14.44 10.22 12.49
N SER A 543 13.31 10.54 13.14
CA SER A 543 12.29 9.54 13.48
C SER A 543 11.82 8.78 12.25
N GLY A 544 11.64 7.46 12.37
CA GLY A 544 11.26 6.58 11.26
C GLY A 544 12.42 6.08 10.38
N MET A 545 13.65 6.53 10.61
CA MET A 545 14.82 5.95 9.95
C MET A 545 15.15 4.56 10.50
N TYR A 546 15.90 3.79 9.72
CA TYR A 546 16.39 2.45 10.08
C TYR A 546 17.92 2.43 10.01
N LEU A 547 18.54 1.47 10.71
CA LEU A 547 19.96 1.20 10.67
C LEU A 547 20.21 -0.26 10.26
N PHE A 548 21.43 -0.57 9.86
CA PHE A 548 21.85 -1.96 9.61
C PHE A 548 22.67 -2.45 10.80
N VAL A 549 22.30 -3.60 11.35
CA VAL A 549 23.05 -4.28 12.42
C VAL A 549 23.76 -5.49 11.83
N LYS A 550 25.03 -5.64 12.20
CA LYS A 550 25.81 -6.86 12.03
C LYS A 550 26.24 -7.34 13.42
N CYS A 551 26.13 -8.64 13.66
CA CYS A 551 26.61 -9.30 14.87
C CYS A 551 27.62 -10.38 14.44
N PRO A 552 28.94 -10.14 14.61
CA PRO A 552 29.98 -11.10 14.22
C PRO A 552 29.81 -12.49 14.85
N ASP A 553 29.29 -12.56 16.08
CA ASP A 553 29.07 -13.83 16.80
C ASP A 553 27.97 -14.69 16.18
N VAL A 554 27.04 -14.10 15.43
CA VAL A 554 26.02 -14.82 14.66
C VAL A 554 26.51 -15.10 13.24
N SER A 555 26.99 -14.07 12.55
CA SER A 555 27.47 -14.17 11.17
C SER A 555 28.45 -13.04 10.85
N PRO A 556 29.68 -13.36 10.40
CA PRO A 556 30.72 -12.35 10.16
C PRO A 556 30.44 -11.45 8.95
N PHE A 557 29.49 -11.79 8.06
CA PHE A 557 29.27 -11.09 6.79
C PHE A 557 27.87 -10.49 6.62
N GLU A 558 26.91 -10.88 7.46
CA GLU A 558 25.51 -10.49 7.28
C GLU A 558 25.14 -9.17 7.97
N TRP A 559 24.41 -8.33 7.24
CA TRP A 559 23.87 -7.06 7.71
C TRP A 559 22.36 -7.05 7.55
N HIS A 560 21.64 -6.79 8.65
CA HIS A 560 20.17 -6.82 8.69
C HIS A 560 19.60 -5.44 9.04
N PRO A 561 18.60 -4.94 8.28
CA PRO A 561 18.00 -3.63 8.53
C PRO A 561 16.96 -3.68 9.66
N PHE A 562 17.01 -2.73 10.59
CA PHE A 562 16.03 -2.56 11.67
C PHE A 562 15.68 -1.09 11.87
N SER A 563 14.39 -0.80 12.05
CA SER A 563 13.91 0.54 12.37
C SER A 563 14.43 1.00 13.72
N ILE A 564 14.87 2.25 13.81
CA ILE A 564 15.31 2.86 15.06
C ILE A 564 14.07 3.17 15.89
N THR A 565 13.98 2.60 17.09
CA THR A 565 12.83 2.76 18.00
C THR A 565 13.07 3.83 19.06
N SER A 566 14.29 4.33 19.21
CA SER A 566 14.64 5.46 20.08
C SER A 566 14.34 6.81 19.41
N ALA A 567 14.10 7.85 20.22
CA ALA A 567 13.94 9.21 19.70
C ALA A 567 15.31 9.86 19.40
N PRO A 568 15.43 10.74 18.37
CA PRO A 568 16.69 11.39 18.00
C PRO A 568 17.43 12.10 19.13
N GLY A 569 16.69 12.64 20.11
CA GLY A 569 17.23 13.31 21.29
C GLY A 569 17.84 12.38 22.35
N ASN A 570 17.59 11.06 22.27
CA ASN A 570 18.11 10.12 23.25
C ASN A 570 19.64 9.96 23.10
N SER A 571 20.30 9.72 24.23
CA SER A 571 21.75 9.42 24.34
C SER A 571 22.11 8.00 23.87
N TYR A 572 21.11 7.15 23.67
CA TYR A 572 21.23 5.77 23.20
C TYR A 572 20.46 5.55 21.89
N LEU A 573 20.80 4.47 21.20
CA LEU A 573 20.06 3.95 20.05
C LEU A 573 19.35 2.67 20.47
N SER A 574 18.08 2.48 20.11
CA SER A 574 17.37 1.23 20.36
C SER A 574 16.75 0.64 19.09
N VAL A 575 16.71 -0.70 19.05
CA VAL A 575 16.04 -1.48 18.00
C VAL A 575 15.22 -2.61 18.63
N HIS A 576 14.06 -2.91 18.03
CA HIS A 576 13.22 -4.05 18.41
C HIS A 576 13.17 -5.06 17.26
N ILE A 577 13.70 -6.25 17.52
CA ILE A 577 13.95 -7.29 16.54
C ILE A 577 13.01 -8.47 16.80
N ARG A 578 12.07 -8.74 15.89
CA ARG A 578 11.25 -9.95 15.94
C ARG A 578 12.04 -11.15 15.41
N THR A 579 11.92 -12.31 16.04
CA THR A 579 12.57 -13.53 15.54
C THR A 579 11.76 -14.17 14.42
N LEU A 580 12.14 -13.86 13.18
CA LEU A 580 11.44 -14.31 11.96
C LEU A 580 12.30 -15.23 11.08
N GLY A 581 13.61 -15.24 11.26
CA GLY A 581 14.59 -15.99 10.48
C GLY A 581 15.70 -16.61 11.32
N ASP A 582 16.56 -17.38 10.65
CA ASP A 582 17.75 -18.03 11.23
C ASP A 582 18.64 -17.03 11.97
N TRP A 583 19.06 -15.95 11.30
CA TRP A 583 19.92 -14.94 11.92
C TRP A 583 19.30 -14.28 13.16
N THR A 584 18.03 -13.88 13.08
CA THR A 584 17.33 -13.24 14.21
C THR A 584 17.07 -14.19 15.38
N THR A 585 16.84 -15.47 15.09
CA THR A 585 16.66 -16.50 16.11
C THR A 585 17.96 -16.77 16.83
N GLU A 586 19.07 -16.88 16.10
CA GLU A 586 20.39 -17.10 16.71
C GLU A 586 20.82 -15.89 17.54
N LEU A 587 20.60 -14.68 17.04
CA LEU A 587 20.83 -13.46 17.81
C LEU A 587 20.06 -13.49 19.15
N ARG A 588 18.76 -13.80 19.13
CA ARG A 588 17.96 -13.95 20.35
C ARG A 588 18.52 -15.04 21.27
N ASN A 589 18.97 -16.16 20.74
CA ASN A 589 19.52 -17.26 21.53
C ASN A 589 20.81 -16.86 22.26
N ILE A 590 21.70 -16.12 21.60
CA ILE A 590 22.94 -15.59 22.20
C ILE A 590 22.61 -14.65 23.37
N PHE A 591 21.73 -13.67 23.15
CA PHE A 591 21.29 -12.78 24.23
C PHE A 591 20.50 -13.52 25.31
N GLY A 592 19.73 -14.54 24.95
CA GLY A 592 19.00 -15.39 25.90
C GLY A 592 19.94 -16.12 26.85
N LYS A 593 21.01 -16.72 26.33
CA LYS A 593 22.06 -17.37 27.13
C LYS A 593 22.77 -16.37 28.04
N ALA A 594 23.12 -15.19 27.53
CA ALA A 594 23.77 -14.14 28.30
C ALA A 594 22.88 -13.62 29.44
N CYS A 595 21.58 -13.40 29.18
CA CYS A 595 20.62 -12.98 30.20
C CYS A 595 20.39 -14.08 31.25
N GLN A 596 20.28 -15.35 30.85
CA GLN A 596 20.15 -16.49 31.77
C GLN A 596 21.36 -16.63 32.68
N ALA A 597 22.58 -16.56 32.13
CA ALA A 597 23.80 -16.63 32.91
C ALA A 597 23.90 -15.51 33.97
N GLN A 598 23.42 -14.29 33.66
CA GLN A 598 23.37 -13.20 34.64
C GLN A 598 22.31 -13.41 35.73
N VAL A 599 21.15 -13.97 35.38
CA VAL A 599 20.10 -14.29 36.36
C VAL A 599 20.56 -15.40 37.31
N GLU A 600 21.24 -16.41 36.78
CA GLU A 600 21.80 -17.52 37.55
C GLU A 600 23.00 -17.08 38.42
N SER A 601 23.83 -16.15 37.94
CA SER A 601 24.94 -15.57 38.73
C SER A 601 24.46 -14.63 39.83
N LYS A 602 23.32 -13.94 39.64
CA LYS A 602 22.70 -13.03 40.63
C LYS A 602 21.66 -13.71 41.53
N LYS A 603 21.80 -15.00 41.83
CA LYS A 603 20.80 -15.82 42.54
C LYS A 603 20.07 -15.06 43.68
N ALA A 604 18.77 -14.86 43.44
CA ALA A 604 17.66 -14.64 44.37
C ALA A 604 17.60 -13.32 45.19
N ASN A 605 17.00 -12.28 44.58
CA ASN A 605 15.96 -11.53 45.28
C ASN A 605 14.61 -11.85 44.63
N LEU A 606 13.78 -12.55 45.39
CA LEU A 606 12.58 -13.24 44.97
C LEU A 606 11.38 -12.27 44.90
N SER A 607 11.27 -11.46 43.84
CA SER A 607 10.02 -10.70 43.57
C SER A 607 9.79 -10.24 42.12
N ARG A 608 10.51 -10.74 41.13
CA ARG A 608 10.30 -10.38 39.71
C ARG A 608 10.33 -11.58 38.76
N LEU A 609 9.41 -12.53 38.99
CA LEU A 609 9.25 -13.68 38.09
C LEU A 609 8.03 -13.63 37.17
N ASP A 610 7.25 -12.55 37.18
CA ASP A 610 6.25 -12.32 36.15
C ASP A 610 6.58 -11.03 35.39
N THR A 611 6.78 -11.18 34.08
CA THR A 611 7.11 -10.17 33.07
C THR A 611 8.48 -9.48 33.16
N THR A 612 9.18 -9.48 32.02
CA THR A 612 10.47 -8.80 31.71
C THR A 612 11.74 -9.33 32.37
N VAL A 613 12.51 -10.13 31.62
CA VAL A 613 13.95 -10.33 31.89
C VAL A 613 14.67 -9.07 31.40
N ILE A 614 14.91 -8.13 32.32
CA ILE A 614 15.69 -6.91 32.10
C ILE A 614 17.12 -7.19 32.55
N ALA A 615 18.05 -7.36 31.62
CA ALA A 615 19.47 -7.36 31.93
C ALA A 615 20.02 -5.93 31.79
N ASP A 616 20.22 -5.23 32.92
CA ASP A 616 20.99 -3.99 32.94
C ASP A 616 22.48 -4.35 32.92
N ILE A 617 23.17 -4.03 31.83
CA ILE A 617 24.62 -4.18 31.70
C ILE A 617 25.24 -2.82 32.04
N GLU A 618 25.58 -2.60 33.31
CA GLU A 618 26.53 -1.55 33.67
C GLU A 618 27.94 -2.09 33.42
N ILE A 619 28.60 -1.55 32.39
CA ILE A 619 30.04 -1.77 32.17
C ILE A 619 30.77 -0.80 33.10
N THR A 620 31.36 -1.33 34.17
CA THR A 620 32.34 -0.60 34.98
C THR A 620 33.49 -0.19 34.07
N GLN A 621 33.67 1.12 33.86
CA GLN A 621 34.86 1.68 33.23
C GLN A 621 36.04 1.46 34.19
N ASN A 622 36.85 0.43 33.96
CA ASN A 622 38.19 0.40 34.50
C ASN A 622 39.04 1.37 33.69
N THR A 623 39.38 2.50 34.30
CA THR A 623 40.51 3.35 33.92
C THR A 623 41.81 2.56 34.05
N MET A 624 42.47 2.30 32.92
CA MET A 624 43.93 2.40 32.76
C MET A 624 44.22 2.97 31.37
#